data_AF-A0A1N7DNE4-F1
#
_entry.id   AF-A0A1N7DNE4-F1
#
_cell.length_a   1.000
_cell.length_b   1.000
_cell.length_c   1.000
_cell.angle_alpha   90.00
_cell.angle_beta   90.00
_cell.angle_gamma   90.00
#
_symmetry.space_group_name_H-M   'P 1'
#
loop_
_entity.id
_entity.type
_entity.pdbx_description
1 polymer ?
#
loop_
_entity_poly.entity_id
_entity_poly.type
_entity_poly.pdbx_seq_one_letter_code
_entity_poly.pdbx_strand_id
1 'polypeptide(L)'
;MATESQFDDISLTEQVILLAVAAQHRDEETPVQTHDLRHICQSQLEGVDTEVVGTITEADVMRSLYSLEDAGFVEEIKTNQTSPTGKGRPAYTLALALDDVYEGVNDDLLEDDLS
;
A
#
# COMPACT_ATOMS: atom_id res chain seq x y z
N MET A 1 -14.43 9.10 23.15
CA MET A 1 -13.06 8.58 23.03
C MET A 1 -12.87 8.41 21.54
N ALA A 2 -12.08 9.28 20.91
CA ALA A 2 -11.70 9.07 19.53
C ALA A 2 -10.89 7.77 19.54
N THR A 3 -11.37 6.75 18.88
CA THR A 3 -10.51 5.63 18.52
C THR A 3 -9.49 6.27 17.59
N GLU A 4 -8.29 6.56 18.10
CA GLU A 4 -7.15 6.87 17.25
C GLU A 4 -6.98 5.62 16.37
N SER A 5 -7.55 5.68 15.16
CA SER A 5 -7.40 4.63 14.17
C SER A 5 -5.90 4.50 13.93
N GLN A 6 -5.35 3.29 13.98
CA GLN A 6 -3.92 3.02 13.67
C GLN A 6 -3.46 3.65 12.34
N PHE A 7 -4.40 4.00 11.48
CA PHE A 7 -4.24 4.72 10.22
C PHE A 7 -3.81 6.20 10.38
N ASP A 8 -4.08 6.83 11.53
CA ASP A 8 -3.65 8.22 11.85
C ASP A 8 -2.15 8.30 12.15
N ASP A 9 -1.56 7.19 12.64
CA ASP A 9 -0.12 7.06 12.89
C ASP A 9 0.71 6.86 11.60
N ILE A 10 0.07 6.51 10.48
CA ILE A 10 0.73 6.33 9.18
C ILE A 10 0.53 7.55 8.28
N SER A 11 1.59 7.91 7.57
CA SER A 11 1.61 9.02 6.62
C SER A 11 0.70 8.77 5.42
N LEU A 12 0.30 9.84 4.75
CA LEU A 12 -0.52 9.76 3.53
C LEU A 12 0.13 8.90 2.44
N THR A 13 1.45 8.93 2.30
CA THR A 13 2.18 8.05 1.37
C THR A 13 2.05 6.58 1.76
N GLU A 14 2.11 6.26 3.05
CA GLU A 14 1.88 4.90 3.55
C GLU A 14 0.43 4.46 3.31
N GLN A 15 -0.55 5.34 3.50
CA GLN A 15 -1.96 5.05 3.21
C GLN A 15 -2.20 4.79 1.71
N VAL A 16 -1.59 5.57 0.81
CA VAL A 16 -1.65 5.33 -0.64
C VAL A 16 -1.03 3.99 -1.02
N ILE A 17 0.10 3.64 -0.43
CA ILE A 17 0.75 2.34 -0.69
C ILE A 17 -0.10 1.20 -0.14
N LEU A 18 -0.72 1.39 1.02
CA LEU A 18 -1.65 0.42 1.61
C LEU A 18 -2.87 0.21 0.69
N LEU A 19 -3.43 1.28 0.14
CA LEU A 19 -4.52 1.20 -0.85
C LEU A 19 -4.10 0.48 -2.13
N ALA A 20 -2.87 0.70 -2.60
CA ALA A 20 -2.31 -0.03 -3.73
C ALA A 20 -2.19 -1.53 -3.44
N VAL A 21 -1.72 -1.92 -2.24
CA VAL A 21 -1.69 -3.34 -1.82
C VAL A 21 -3.10 -3.90 -1.68
N ALA A 22 -4.04 -3.14 -1.11
CA ALA A 22 -5.43 -3.56 -0.94
C ALA A 22 -6.13 -3.76 -2.29
N ALA A 23 -5.90 -2.90 -3.27
CA ALA A 23 -6.41 -3.08 -4.63
C ALA A 23 -5.89 -4.39 -5.25
N GLN A 24 -4.58 -4.64 -5.22
CA GLN A 24 -4.03 -5.92 -5.69
C GLN A 24 -4.57 -7.11 -4.90
N HIS A 25 -4.84 -6.95 -3.60
CA HIS A 25 -5.42 -8.01 -2.79
C HIS A 25 -6.86 -8.33 -3.21
N ARG A 26 -7.65 -7.29 -3.50
CA ARG A 26 -9.00 -7.40 -4.05
C ARG A 26 -9.03 -8.12 -5.39
N ASP A 27 -8.06 -7.86 -6.26
CA ASP A 27 -7.93 -8.49 -7.57
C ASP A 27 -7.24 -9.88 -7.52
N GLU A 28 -6.98 -10.42 -6.32
CA GLU A 28 -6.27 -11.69 -6.10
C GLU A 28 -4.84 -11.71 -6.71
N GLU A 29 -4.23 -10.54 -6.88
CA GLU A 29 -2.89 -10.31 -7.44
C GLU A 29 -1.81 -10.13 -6.35
N THR A 30 -2.12 -10.42 -5.09
CA THR A 30 -1.14 -10.50 -3.99
C THR A 30 -0.50 -11.89 -3.90
N PRO A 31 0.78 -12.01 -3.48
CA PRO A 31 1.63 -10.96 -2.94
C PRO A 31 2.29 -10.09 -4.02
N VAL A 32 2.27 -8.77 -3.81
CA VAL A 32 2.78 -7.76 -4.75
C VAL A 32 4.24 -7.42 -4.48
N GLN A 33 5.02 -7.13 -5.53
CA GLN A 33 6.41 -6.70 -5.39
C GLN A 33 6.53 -5.17 -5.39
N THR A 34 7.55 -4.64 -4.72
CA THR A 34 7.80 -3.19 -4.60
C THR A 34 7.82 -2.46 -5.96
N HIS A 35 8.35 -3.10 -7.00
CA HIS A 35 8.47 -2.47 -8.32
C HIS A 35 7.12 -2.31 -9.05
N ASP A 36 6.18 -3.23 -8.83
CA ASP A 36 4.82 -3.16 -9.37
C ASP A 36 4.02 -2.08 -8.65
N LEU A 37 4.16 -2.01 -7.32
CA LEU A 37 3.46 -1.04 -6.47
C LEU A 37 3.67 0.41 -6.90
N ARG A 38 4.86 0.78 -7.37
CA ARG A 38 5.11 2.14 -7.84
C ARG A 38 4.19 2.51 -9.00
N HIS A 39 4.01 1.62 -9.96
CA HIS A 39 3.13 1.86 -11.11
C HIS A 39 1.67 1.90 -10.70
N ILE A 40 1.26 1.03 -9.78
CA ILE A 40 -0.10 0.98 -9.24
C ILE A 40 -0.43 2.26 -8.46
N CYS A 41 0.47 2.68 -7.56
CA CYS A 41 0.31 3.92 -6.79
C CYS A 41 0.18 5.12 -7.73
N GLN A 42 1.00 5.19 -8.78
CA GLN A 42 0.92 6.27 -9.74
C GLN A 42 -0.42 6.27 -10.48
N SER A 43 -0.94 5.10 -10.87
CA SER A 43 -2.24 4.99 -11.53
C SER A 43 -3.42 5.33 -10.62
N GLN A 44 -3.34 5.01 -9.32
CA GLN A 44 -4.39 5.38 -8.37
C GLN A 44 -4.36 6.88 -8.06
N LEU A 45 -3.16 7.45 -7.95
CA LEU A 45 -2.99 8.89 -7.74
C LEU A 45 -3.52 9.72 -8.91
N GLU A 46 -3.58 9.21 -10.14
CA GLU A 46 -4.17 9.95 -11.27
C GLU A 46 -5.65 10.35 -11.03
N GLY A 47 -6.37 9.65 -10.16
CA GLY A 47 -7.75 9.98 -9.75
C GLY A 47 -7.87 10.76 -8.44
N VAL A 48 -6.78 10.95 -7.69
CA VAL A 48 -6.76 11.62 -6.38
C VAL A 48 -6.07 12.97 -6.51
N ASP A 49 -6.40 13.95 -5.66
CA ASP A 49 -5.70 15.24 -5.61
C ASP A 49 -4.20 15.06 -5.27
N THR A 50 -3.39 14.86 -6.32
CA THR A 50 -1.95 14.52 -6.24
C THR A 50 -1.08 15.63 -5.63
N GLU A 51 -1.64 16.83 -5.43
CA GLU A 51 -0.95 17.94 -4.76
C GLU A 51 -0.55 17.58 -3.32
N VAL A 52 -1.26 16.65 -2.67
CA VAL A 52 -1.00 16.30 -1.26
C VAL A 52 0.11 15.25 -1.09
N VAL A 53 0.22 14.28 -2.02
CA VAL A 53 1.13 13.11 -1.87
C VAL A 53 2.48 13.30 -2.57
N GLY A 54 2.56 14.17 -3.59
CA GLY A 54 3.79 14.38 -4.35
C GLY A 54 4.24 13.15 -5.15
N THR A 55 5.50 13.14 -5.62
CA THR A 55 6.04 12.02 -6.42
C THR A 55 6.53 10.89 -5.51
N ILE A 56 5.91 9.71 -5.62
CA ILE A 56 6.34 8.51 -4.91
C ILE A 56 7.55 7.87 -5.62
N THR A 57 8.67 7.71 -4.90
CA THR A 57 9.86 7.01 -5.40
C THR A 57 9.90 5.56 -4.94
N GLU A 58 10.74 4.73 -5.57
CA GLU A 58 10.94 3.33 -5.13
C GLU A 58 11.45 3.25 -3.67
N ALA A 59 12.27 4.23 -3.25
CA ALA A 59 12.75 4.29 -1.88
C ALA A 59 11.63 4.62 -0.88
N ASP A 60 10.69 5.49 -1.27
CA ASP A 60 9.49 5.78 -0.46
C ASP A 60 8.62 4.53 -0.35
N VAL A 61 8.38 3.83 -1.46
CA VAL A 61 7.63 2.57 -1.46
C VAL A 61 8.26 1.54 -0.52
N MET A 62 9.56 1.30 -0.63
CA MET A 62 10.25 0.37 0.26
C MET A 62 10.13 0.79 1.72
N ARG A 63 10.38 2.07 2.02
CA ARG A 63 10.34 2.59 3.39
C ARG A 63 8.95 2.44 4.00
N SER A 64 7.91 2.81 3.26
CA SER A 64 6.53 2.69 3.68
C SER A 64 6.12 1.23 3.86
N LEU A 65 6.54 0.32 2.98
CA LEU A 65 6.24 -1.12 3.15
C LEU A 65 6.86 -1.69 4.42
N TYR A 66 8.10 -1.32 4.76
CA TYR A 66 8.71 -1.72 6.04
C TYR A 66 7.96 -1.16 7.24
N SER A 67 7.52 0.09 7.16
CA SER A 67 6.75 0.73 8.24
C SER A 67 5.37 0.10 8.41
N LEU A 68 4.67 -0.17 7.30
CA LEU A 68 3.38 -0.86 7.28
C LEU A 68 3.48 -2.30 7.77
N GLU A 69 4.59 -2.99 7.49
CA GLU A 69 4.86 -4.33 8.01
C GLU A 69 5.09 -4.31 9.52
N ASP A 70 5.94 -3.40 10.02
CA ASP A 70 6.17 -3.20 11.46
C ASP A 70 4.88 -2.85 12.21
N ALA A 71 4.02 -2.03 11.61
CA ALA A 71 2.73 -1.65 12.14
C ALA A 71 1.62 -2.71 11.94
N GLY A 72 1.89 -3.79 11.20
CA GLY A 72 0.99 -4.93 11.03
C GLY A 72 -0.13 -4.74 10.00
N PHE A 73 -0.02 -3.76 9.09
CA PHE A 73 -0.96 -3.57 7.98
C PHE A 73 -0.72 -4.53 6.82
N VAL A 74 0.54 -4.89 6.59
CA VAL A 74 0.97 -5.82 5.53
C VAL A 74 1.89 -6.89 6.09
N GLU A 75 1.99 -8.01 5.39
CA GLU A 75 2.92 -9.09 5.72
C GLU A 75 3.92 -9.32 4.58
N GLU A 76 5.22 -9.38 4.91
CA GLU A 76 6.25 -9.78 3.94
C GLU A 76 6.18 -11.30 3.67
N ILE A 77 5.82 -11.65 2.44
CA ILE A 77 5.81 -13.01 1.95
C ILE A 77 7.13 -13.34 1.26
N LYS A 78 7.80 -14.37 1.79
CA LYS A 78 8.96 -14.98 1.13
C LYS A 78 8.49 -15.78 -0.09
N THR A 79 8.54 -15.16 -1.26
CA THR A 79 8.26 -15.89 -2.50
C THR A 79 9.44 -16.83 -2.79
N ASN A 80 9.15 -18.12 -2.93
CA ASN A 80 10.14 -19.14 -3.31
C ASN A 80 10.59 -19.02 -4.78
N GLN A 81 10.31 -17.88 -5.45
CA GLN A 81 10.83 -17.58 -6.77
C GLN A 81 12.32 -17.26 -6.65
N THR A 82 13.12 -18.32 -6.68
CA THR A 82 14.57 -18.30 -6.77
C THR A 82 14.98 -17.62 -8.07
N SER A 83 15.16 -16.30 -8.02
CA SER A 83 15.99 -15.61 -8.99
C SER A 83 17.39 -16.24 -8.98
N PRO A 84 18.04 -16.46 -10.14
CA PRO A 84 19.37 -17.07 -10.23
C PRO A 84 20.47 -16.26 -9.50
N THR A 85 20.16 -15.05 -9.03
CA THR A 85 21.05 -14.15 -8.29
C THR A 85 20.84 -14.14 -6.78
N GLY A 86 20.00 -15.02 -6.22
CA GLY A 86 19.96 -15.31 -4.78
C GLY A 86 19.35 -14.22 -3.88
N LYS A 87 18.67 -13.23 -4.44
CA LYS A 87 17.86 -12.27 -3.68
C LYS A 87 16.50 -12.14 -4.35
N GLY A 88 15.54 -12.96 -3.92
CA GLY A 88 14.14 -12.67 -4.21
C GLY A 88 13.83 -11.29 -3.64
N ARG A 89 13.18 -10.44 -4.43
CA ARG A 89 12.68 -9.17 -3.89
C ARG A 89 11.55 -9.50 -2.89
N PRO A 90 11.44 -8.75 -1.78
CA PRO A 90 10.34 -8.94 -0.85
C PRO A 90 9.02 -8.71 -1.59
N ALA A 91 8.04 -9.55 -1.29
CA ALA A 91 6.67 -9.41 -1.77
C ALA A 91 5.77 -9.21 -0.55
N TYR A 92 4.68 -8.47 -0.71
CA TYR A 92 3.83 -8.07 0.40
C TYR A 92 2.38 -8.45 0.12
N THR A 93 1.68 -8.88 1.15
CA THR A 93 0.23 -9.13 1.12
C THR A 93 -0.46 -8.31 2.20
N LEU A 94 -1.76 -8.06 2.03
CA LEU A 94 -2.55 -7.37 3.05
C LEU A 94 -2.72 -8.28 4.27
N ALA A 95 -2.51 -7.72 5.48
CA ALA A 95 -2.70 -8.43 6.75
C ALA A 95 -4.07 -8.11 7.40
N LEU A 96 -4.73 -7.04 6.96
CA LEU A 96 -6.06 -6.62 7.41
C LEU A 96 -7.15 -7.02 6.41
N ALA A 97 -8.42 -6.92 6.81
CA ALA A 97 -9.50 -7.05 5.84
C ALA A 97 -9.56 -5.80 4.94
N LEU A 98 -10.03 -5.97 3.71
CA LEU A 98 -10.20 -4.85 2.77
C LEU A 98 -11.09 -3.75 3.37
N ASP A 99 -12.18 -4.14 4.02
CA ASP A 99 -13.15 -3.22 4.64
C ASP A 99 -12.46 -2.33 5.70
N ASP A 100 -11.65 -2.92 6.58
CA ASP A 100 -10.88 -2.18 7.60
C ASP A 100 -9.91 -1.17 6.98
N VAL A 101 -9.33 -1.48 5.82
CA VAL A 101 -8.43 -0.56 5.11
C VAL A 101 -9.22 0.61 4.55
N TYR A 102 -10.30 0.35 3.81
CA TYR A 102 -11.11 1.39 3.17
C TYR A 102 -11.83 2.27 4.20
N GLU A 103 -12.26 1.74 5.34
CA GLU A 103 -12.84 2.54 6.43
C GLU A 103 -11.76 3.32 7.23
N GLY A 104 -10.51 2.87 7.17
CA GLY A 104 -9.43 3.40 8.01
C GLY A 104 -8.57 4.48 7.36
N VAL A 105 -8.33 4.40 6.06
CA VAL A 105 -7.54 5.41 5.33
C VAL A 105 -8.29 6.74 5.22
N ASN A 106 -7.56 7.80 4.90
CA ASN A 106 -8.16 9.11 4.66
C ASN A 106 -9.18 9.05 3.51
N ASP A 107 -10.40 9.51 3.78
CA ASP A 107 -11.49 9.64 2.81
C ASP A 107 -11.07 10.40 1.54
N ASP A 108 -10.20 11.42 1.65
CA ASP A 108 -9.67 12.19 0.51
C ASP A 108 -8.95 11.28 -0.52
N LEU A 109 -8.44 10.12 -0.09
CA LEU A 109 -7.78 9.14 -0.97
C LEU A 109 -8.77 8.18 -1.66
N LEU A 110 -10.03 8.19 -1.25
CA LEU A 110 -11.10 7.31 -1.75
C LEU A 110 -12.04 8.03 -2.72
N GLU A 111 -11.91 9.35 -2.86
CA GLU A 111 -12.77 10.18 -3.70
C GLU A 111 -12.51 9.97 -5.21
N ASP A 112 -12.96 8.84 -5.76
CA ASP A 112 -13.26 8.66 -7.18
C ASP A 112 -14.34 7.56 -7.38
N ASP A 113 -15.51 7.70 -6.74
CA ASP A 113 -16.71 6.93 -7.15
C ASP A 113 -18.03 7.69 -6.89
N LEU A 114 -18.07 9.01 -7.09
CA LEU A 114 -19.34 9.76 -7.10
C LEU A 114 -19.31 10.90 -8.14
N SER A 115 -19.21 10.55 -9.42
CA SER A 115 -19.51 11.43 -10.55
C SER A 115 -20.30 10.71 -11.65
#